data_AF-A0A7Z9IDN2-F1
#
_entry.id   AF-A0A7Z9IDN2-F1
#
_cell.length_a   1.000
_cell.length_b   1.000
_cell.length_c   1.000
_cell.angle_alpha   90.00
_cell.angle_beta   90.00
_cell.angle_gamma   90.00
#
_symmetry.space_group_name_H-M   'P 1'
#
loop_
_entity.id
_entity.type
_entity.pdbx_description
1 polymer ?
#
loop_
_entity_poly.entity_id
_entity_poly.type
_entity_poly.pdbx_seq_one_letter_code
_entity_poly.pdbx_strand_id
1 'polypeptide(L)'
;VKELELAGFVWFQGFNDMFGDYAPHEYEANMKQFIIDLRKDFNVPNLPVVIGALGQHGSGDPSENMKKVQVAQMAMNQVAEFKGNVKSIYTHTLVDKEAERVFPGWQDHVEEWEKVGSDRPYHYLGSAIWFNRIGHAFADEMLVLLKNADVKK
;
A
#
# COMPACT_ATOMS: atom_id res chain seq x y z
N VAL A 1 -5.88 32.62 9.90
CA VAL A 1 -5.09 31.57 9.20
C VAL A 1 -5.45 30.25 9.85
N LYS A 2 -5.72 29.18 9.09
CA LYS A 2 -5.93 27.85 9.69
C LYS A 2 -4.58 27.22 9.99
N GLU A 3 -4.43 26.65 11.17
CA GLU A 3 -3.28 25.82 11.51
C GLU A 3 -3.39 24.48 10.78
N LEU A 4 -2.29 23.99 10.21
CA LEU A 4 -2.23 22.71 9.52
C LEU A 4 -1.73 21.65 10.51
N GLU A 5 -2.33 20.47 10.48
CA GLU A 5 -1.89 19.33 11.26
C GLU A 5 -1.50 18.15 10.35
N LEU A 6 -0.49 17.40 10.78
CA LEU A 6 -0.15 16.12 10.16
C LEU A 6 -1.10 15.04 10.72
N ALA A 7 -2.22 14.82 10.03
CA ALA A 7 -3.28 13.93 10.49
C ALA A 7 -2.95 12.43 10.35
N GLY A 8 -2.12 12.06 9.37
CA GLY A 8 -1.80 10.67 9.09
C GLY A 8 -0.86 10.53 7.90
N PHE A 9 -0.41 9.31 7.65
CA PHE A 9 0.51 8.98 6.56
C PHE A 9 0.04 7.74 5.81
N VAL A 10 0.11 7.78 4.48
CA VAL A 10 -0.16 6.63 3.61
C VAL A 10 1.15 6.24 2.92
N TRP A 11 1.57 5.00 3.09
CA TRP A 11 2.73 4.43 2.41
C TRP A 11 2.30 3.45 1.33
N PHE A 12 2.69 3.73 0.09
CA PHE A 12 2.39 2.88 -1.05
C PHE A 12 3.62 2.77 -1.97
N GLN A 13 4.61 2.01 -1.49
CA GLN A 13 5.89 1.77 -2.14
C GLN A 13 6.30 0.30 -1.88
N GLY A 14 7.31 -0.20 -2.58
CA GLY A 14 7.98 -1.45 -2.27
C GLY A 14 8.37 -2.25 -3.51
N PHE A 15 7.85 -1.86 -4.68
CA PHE A 15 8.06 -2.59 -5.93
C PHE A 15 9.55 -2.69 -6.29
N ASN A 16 10.33 -1.62 -6.08
CA ASN A 16 11.75 -1.65 -6.39
C ASN A 16 12.56 -2.53 -5.41
N ASP A 17 12.11 -2.66 -4.17
CA ASP A 17 12.75 -3.48 -3.14
C ASP A 17 12.52 -4.98 -3.33
N MET A 18 11.69 -5.39 -4.29
CA MET A 18 11.57 -6.79 -4.67
C MET A 18 12.71 -7.26 -5.60
N PHE A 19 13.51 -6.32 -6.12
CA PHE A 19 14.65 -6.64 -6.98
C PHE A 19 15.96 -6.72 -6.17
N GLY A 20 16.83 -7.65 -6.55
CA GLY A 20 18.09 -7.91 -5.88
C GLY A 20 17.98 -8.86 -4.68
N ASP A 21 19.14 -9.17 -4.10
CA ASP A 21 19.28 -10.25 -3.11
C ASP A 21 19.13 -9.78 -1.66
N TYR A 22 19.25 -8.47 -1.41
CA TYR A 22 19.31 -7.92 -0.05
C TYR A 22 18.03 -7.19 0.37
N ALA A 23 17.53 -6.27 -0.48
CA ALA A 23 16.39 -5.42 -0.16
C ALA A 23 15.12 -6.19 0.30
N PRO A 24 14.71 -7.32 -0.33
CA PRO A 24 13.54 -8.06 0.13
C PRO A 24 13.67 -8.59 1.56
N HIS A 25 14.90 -8.85 2.02
CA HIS A 25 15.19 -9.44 3.33
C HIS A 25 15.30 -8.38 4.44
N GLU A 26 15.60 -7.13 4.08
CA GLU A 26 15.74 -6.02 5.04
C GLU A 26 14.47 -5.17 5.16
N TYR A 27 13.51 -5.33 4.24
CA TYR A 27 12.33 -4.47 4.15
C TYR A 27 11.55 -4.36 5.47
N GLU A 28 11.39 -5.45 6.23
CA GLU A 28 10.63 -5.43 7.49
C GLU A 28 11.29 -4.52 8.53
N ALA A 29 12.59 -4.70 8.74
CA ALA A 29 13.35 -3.89 9.69
C ALA A 29 13.41 -2.43 9.25
N ASN A 30 13.63 -2.18 7.96
CA ASN A 30 13.69 -0.84 7.40
C ASN A 30 12.34 -0.12 7.48
N MET A 31 11.24 -0.80 7.15
CA MET A 31 9.88 -0.26 7.25
C MET A 31 9.52 0.10 8.69
N LYS A 32 9.88 -0.76 9.65
CA LYS A 32 9.69 -0.47 11.07
C LYS A 32 10.43 0.80 11.50
N GLN A 33 11.71 0.91 11.15
CA GLN A 33 12.50 2.10 11.51
C GLN A 33 12.00 3.36 10.82
N PHE A 34 11.61 3.26 9.55
CA PHE A 34 11.02 4.37 8.81
C PHE A 34 9.80 4.98 9.53
N ILE A 35 8.89 4.15 10.05
CA ILE A 35 7.72 4.63 10.81
C ILE A 35 8.14 5.31 12.12
N ILE A 36 9.15 4.77 12.81
CA ILE A 36 9.67 5.35 14.07
C ILE A 36 10.31 6.70 13.80
N ASP A 37 11.16 6.80 12.77
CA ASP A 37 11.85 8.02 12.39
C ASP A 37 10.87 9.10 11.92
N LEU A 38 9.87 8.74 11.11
CA LEU A 38 8.79 9.64 10.70
C LEU A 38 8.11 10.30 11.92
N ARG A 39 7.78 9.50 12.93
CA ARG A 39 7.12 10.00 14.15
C ARG A 39 8.03 10.91 14.98
N LYS A 40 9.31 10.57 15.07
CA LYS A 40 10.31 11.34 15.80
C LYS A 40 10.57 12.68 15.14
N ASP A 41 10.81 12.71 13.83
CA ASP A 41 11.20 13.90 13.09
C ASP A 41 10.07 14.94 13.04
N PHE A 42 8.82 14.48 12.96
CA PHE A 42 7.65 15.37 13.00
C PHE A 42 7.08 15.59 14.41
N ASN A 43 7.67 14.99 15.45
CA ASN A 43 7.19 15.05 16.83
C ASN A 43 5.71 14.63 16.98
N VAL A 44 5.30 13.58 16.26
CA VAL A 44 3.94 13.00 16.31
C VAL A 44 4.04 11.53 16.70
N PRO A 45 4.25 11.18 17.98
CA PRO A 45 4.59 9.81 18.42
C PRO A 45 3.53 8.74 18.10
N ASN A 46 2.30 9.15 17.84
CA ASN A 46 1.18 8.26 17.53
C ASN A 46 0.61 8.48 16.12
N LEU A 47 1.39 9.06 15.19
CA LEU A 47 0.94 9.33 13.83
C LEU A 47 0.30 8.06 13.21
N PRO A 48 -0.97 8.13 12.79
CA PRO A 48 -1.63 7.07 12.04
C PRO A 48 -0.90 6.76 10.74
N VAL A 49 -0.58 5.49 10.49
CA VAL A 49 0.06 5.05 9.25
C VAL A 49 -0.75 3.95 8.58
N VAL A 50 -1.12 4.12 7.32
CA VAL A 50 -1.72 3.07 6.49
C VAL A 50 -0.74 2.63 5.41
N ILE A 51 -0.59 1.33 5.22
CA ILE A 51 0.38 0.73 4.31
C ILE A 51 -0.36 -0.13 3.29
N GLY A 52 -0.13 0.14 2.01
CA GLY A 52 -0.56 -0.74 0.92
C GLY A 52 0.49 -1.80 0.65
N ALA A 53 0.25 -3.03 1.09
CA ALA A 53 1.10 -4.14 0.70
C ALA A 53 1.01 -4.36 -0.82
N LEU A 54 2.15 -4.69 -1.45
CA LEU A 54 2.25 -4.85 -2.91
C LEU A 54 1.13 -5.72 -3.47
N GLY A 55 0.64 -5.39 -4.65
CA GLY A 55 -0.49 -6.10 -5.26
C GLY A 55 -0.43 -6.20 -6.77
N GLN A 56 0.70 -5.85 -7.39
CA GLN A 56 0.91 -5.82 -8.83
C GLN A 56 0.75 -7.19 -9.52
N HIS A 57 0.76 -8.28 -8.74
CA HIS A 57 0.47 -9.64 -9.23
C HIS A 57 -1.02 -9.88 -9.52
N GLY A 58 -1.92 -8.95 -9.17
CA GLY A 58 -3.35 -9.07 -9.40
C GLY A 58 -3.93 -10.33 -8.77
N SER A 59 -4.70 -11.08 -9.55
CA SER A 59 -5.31 -12.36 -9.15
C SER A 59 -4.35 -13.54 -9.17
N GLY A 60 -3.16 -13.39 -9.76
CA GLY A 60 -2.17 -14.44 -9.83
C GLY A 60 -1.39 -14.60 -8.52
N ASP A 61 -0.40 -15.49 -8.53
CA ASP A 61 0.53 -15.62 -7.42
C ASP A 61 1.62 -14.53 -7.47
N PRO A 62 2.02 -13.95 -6.33
CA PRO A 62 3.17 -13.07 -6.27
C PRO A 62 4.46 -13.84 -6.58
N SER A 63 5.43 -13.16 -7.20
CA SER A 63 6.80 -13.68 -7.27
C SER A 63 7.37 -13.88 -5.85
N GLU A 64 8.40 -14.73 -5.73
CA GLU A 64 9.00 -15.02 -4.42
C GLU A 64 9.43 -13.74 -3.67
N ASN A 65 10.12 -12.83 -4.35
CA ASN A 65 10.58 -11.58 -3.71
C ASN A 65 9.43 -10.60 -3.45
N MET A 66 8.42 -10.52 -4.33
CA MET A 66 7.23 -9.71 -4.04
C MET A 66 6.53 -10.22 -2.78
N LYS A 67 6.43 -11.55 -2.62
CA LYS A 67 5.87 -12.18 -1.42
C LYS A 67 6.67 -11.85 -0.17
N LYS A 68 8.01 -11.83 -0.22
CA LYS A 68 8.86 -11.40 0.91
C LYS A 68 8.54 -9.96 1.32
N VAL A 69 8.48 -9.03 0.37
CA VAL A 69 8.12 -7.63 0.65
C VAL A 69 6.68 -7.49 1.18
N GLN A 70 5.72 -8.22 0.62
CA GLN A 70 4.34 -8.25 1.14
C GLN A 70 4.29 -8.73 2.60
N VAL A 71 5.01 -9.80 2.94
CA VAL A 71 5.07 -10.32 4.31
C VAL A 71 5.66 -9.27 5.24
N ALA A 72 6.77 -8.63 4.86
CA ALA A 72 7.39 -7.55 5.62
C ALA A 72 6.44 -6.36 5.85
N GLN A 73 5.71 -5.94 4.81
CA GLN A 73 4.70 -4.87 4.93
C GLN A 73 3.57 -5.27 5.88
N MET A 74 3.08 -6.51 5.78
CA MET A 74 2.00 -7.00 6.63
C MET A 74 2.43 -7.27 8.07
N ALA A 75 3.70 -7.55 8.32
CA ALA A 75 4.26 -7.72 9.66
C ALA A 75 4.10 -6.47 10.54
N MET A 76 3.98 -5.28 9.94
CA MET A 76 3.72 -4.03 10.67
C MET A 76 2.42 -4.07 11.47
N ASN A 77 1.44 -4.90 11.08
CA ASN A 77 0.22 -5.14 11.86
C ASN A 77 0.47 -5.88 13.19
N GLN A 78 1.61 -6.58 13.32
CA GLN A 78 1.95 -7.43 14.47
C GLN A 78 2.98 -6.77 15.40
N VAL A 79 3.55 -5.64 15.01
CA VAL A 79 4.49 -4.89 15.85
C VAL A 79 3.73 -4.29 17.04
N ALA A 80 4.10 -4.70 18.26
CA ALA A 80 3.35 -4.36 19.47
C ALA A 80 3.18 -2.85 19.71
N GLU A 81 4.22 -2.06 19.44
CA GLU A 81 4.20 -0.58 19.56
C GLU A 81 3.34 0.11 18.49
N PHE A 82 2.95 -0.60 17.44
CA PHE A 82 2.10 -0.09 16.35
C PHE A 82 0.62 -0.42 16.53
N LYS A 83 0.27 -1.11 17.62
CA LYS A 83 -1.09 -1.55 17.89
C LYS A 83 -2.06 -0.36 17.97
N GLY A 84 -2.97 -0.30 17.00
CA GLY A 84 -4.05 0.69 16.93
C GLY A 84 -3.67 2.03 16.30
N ASN A 85 -2.45 2.19 15.77
CA ASN A 85 -2.04 3.38 15.01
C ASN A 85 -1.25 3.07 13.73
N VAL A 86 -1.05 1.80 13.37
CA VAL A 86 -0.59 1.38 12.03
C VAL A 86 -1.52 0.30 11.49
N LYS A 87 -1.77 0.33 10.19
CA LYS A 87 -2.52 -0.71 9.49
C LYS A 87 -1.94 -0.99 8.11
N SER A 88 -1.61 -2.25 7.83
CA SER A 88 -1.28 -2.73 6.50
C SER A 88 -2.43 -3.53 5.90
N ILE A 89 -2.71 -3.32 4.61
CA ILE A 89 -3.72 -4.04 3.85
C ILE A 89 -3.14 -4.58 2.54
N TYR A 90 -3.66 -5.72 2.07
CA TYR A 90 -3.32 -6.24 0.74
C TYR A 90 -4.05 -5.45 -0.35
N THR A 91 -3.31 -4.94 -1.33
CA THR A 91 -3.91 -4.20 -2.46
C THR A 91 -4.36 -5.10 -3.62
N HIS A 92 -3.83 -6.33 -3.71
CA HIS A 92 -4.24 -7.29 -4.76
C HIS A 92 -5.70 -7.75 -4.62
N THR A 93 -6.26 -7.74 -3.41
CA THR A 93 -7.67 -8.12 -3.16
C THR A 93 -8.66 -7.13 -3.79
N LEU A 94 -8.18 -5.95 -4.18
CA LEU A 94 -8.96 -4.85 -4.74
C LEU A 94 -8.86 -4.76 -6.27
N VAL A 95 -8.19 -5.73 -6.90
CA VAL A 95 -7.90 -5.75 -8.34
C VAL A 95 -9.13 -5.48 -9.20
N ASP A 96 -8.94 -4.67 -10.23
CA ASP A 96 -9.90 -4.51 -11.30
C ASP A 96 -9.84 -5.74 -12.23
N LYS A 97 -10.78 -6.65 -12.04
CA LYS A 97 -10.89 -7.88 -12.82
C LYS A 97 -11.12 -7.63 -14.31
N GLU A 98 -11.72 -6.50 -14.67
CA GLU A 98 -11.94 -6.19 -16.08
C GLU A 98 -10.64 -5.71 -16.73
N ALA A 99 -9.93 -4.76 -16.11
CA ALA A 99 -8.60 -4.39 -16.59
C ALA A 99 -7.66 -5.60 -16.69
N GLU A 100 -7.71 -6.50 -15.71
CA GLU A 100 -6.92 -7.74 -15.72
C GLU A 100 -7.32 -8.70 -16.84
N ARG A 101 -8.62 -8.82 -17.16
CA ARG A 101 -9.12 -9.62 -18.29
C ARG A 101 -8.68 -9.05 -19.63
N VAL A 102 -8.70 -7.73 -19.77
CA VAL A 102 -8.39 -7.04 -21.04
C VAL A 102 -6.87 -6.94 -21.28
N PHE A 103 -6.06 -6.86 -20.22
CA PHE A 103 -4.62 -6.64 -20.35
C PHE A 103 -3.89 -7.68 -21.24
N PRO A 104 -4.13 -9.00 -21.15
CA PRO A 104 -3.55 -9.95 -22.09
C PRO A 104 -3.97 -9.65 -23.53
N GLY A 105 -2.99 -9.35 -24.39
CA GLY A 105 -3.25 -9.02 -25.80
C GLY A 105 -3.80 -7.62 -26.04
N TRP A 106 -3.77 -6.71 -25.05
CA TRP A 106 -4.36 -5.36 -25.15
C TRP A 106 -3.95 -4.56 -26.39
N GLN A 107 -2.76 -4.84 -26.97
CA GLN A 107 -2.30 -4.22 -28.21
C GLN A 107 -3.20 -4.51 -29.41
N ASP A 108 -3.93 -5.64 -29.40
CA ASP A 108 -4.84 -6.04 -30.46
C ASP A 108 -6.26 -5.43 -30.29
N HIS A 109 -6.55 -4.86 -29.11
CA HIS A 109 -7.86 -4.29 -28.74
C HIS A 109 -7.72 -3.01 -27.89
N VAL A 110 -6.96 -2.05 -28.41
CA VAL A 110 -6.61 -0.79 -27.73
C VAL A 110 -7.85 0.00 -27.27
N GLU A 111 -8.92 0.07 -28.07
CA GLU A 111 -10.16 0.77 -27.70
C GLU A 111 -10.88 0.16 -26.49
N GLU A 112 -10.71 -1.15 -26.25
CA GLU A 112 -11.22 -1.82 -25.06
C GLU A 112 -10.31 -1.54 -23.86
N TRP A 113 -8.99 -1.56 -24.08
CA TRP A 113 -7.99 -1.27 -23.07
C TRP A 113 -8.12 0.14 -22.49
N GLU A 114 -8.28 1.17 -23.34
CA GLU A 114 -8.40 2.57 -22.91
C GLU A 114 -9.59 2.85 -21.98
N LYS A 115 -10.57 1.94 -21.92
CA LYS A 115 -11.73 2.05 -21.01
C LYS A 115 -11.42 1.58 -19.59
N VAL A 116 -10.39 0.78 -19.40
CA VAL A 116 -10.16 0.03 -18.14
C VAL A 116 -8.74 0.15 -17.60
N GLY A 117 -7.76 0.45 -18.46
CA GLY A 117 -6.37 0.59 -18.08
C GLY A 117 -5.63 1.63 -18.91
N SER A 118 -4.42 1.93 -18.46
CA SER A 118 -3.55 2.93 -19.10
C SER A 118 -2.06 2.59 -19.00
N ASP A 119 -1.70 1.53 -18.27
CA ASP A 119 -0.30 1.18 -18.03
C ASP A 119 -0.09 -0.33 -17.78
N ARG A 120 1.11 -0.73 -17.38
CA ARG A 120 1.52 -2.11 -17.17
C ARG A 120 1.21 -2.58 -15.73
N PRO A 121 1.33 -3.89 -15.45
CA PRO A 121 1.01 -4.46 -14.14
C PRO A 121 1.80 -3.84 -12.98
N TYR A 122 3.04 -3.40 -13.22
CA TYR A 122 3.85 -2.73 -12.20
C TYR A 122 3.25 -1.40 -11.70
N HIS A 123 2.35 -0.79 -12.47
CA HIS A 123 1.53 0.37 -12.08
C HIS A 123 0.05 0.04 -11.94
N TYR A 124 -0.29 -1.18 -11.48
CA TYR A 124 -1.68 -1.58 -11.24
C TYR A 124 -2.55 -1.42 -12.50
N LEU A 125 -1.97 -1.76 -13.66
CA LEU A 125 -2.59 -1.66 -14.98
C LEU A 125 -2.97 -0.23 -15.40
N GLY A 126 -2.56 0.79 -14.62
CA GLY A 126 -3.10 2.14 -14.77
C GLY A 126 -4.62 2.19 -14.62
N SER A 127 -5.23 1.22 -13.92
CA SER A 127 -6.68 1.14 -13.75
C SER A 127 -7.15 2.15 -12.71
N ALA A 128 -7.93 3.13 -13.14
CA ALA A 128 -8.56 4.08 -12.23
C ALA A 128 -9.46 3.38 -11.20
N ILE A 129 -10.12 2.27 -11.57
CA ILE A 129 -10.96 1.50 -10.63
C ILE A 129 -10.10 0.88 -9.53
N TRP A 130 -8.98 0.25 -9.89
CA TRP A 130 -8.09 -0.37 -8.90
C TRP A 130 -7.51 0.67 -7.95
N PHE A 131 -6.99 1.80 -8.49
CA PHE A 131 -6.48 2.90 -7.66
C PHE A 131 -7.55 3.51 -6.75
N ASN A 132 -8.78 3.72 -7.25
CA ASN A 132 -9.88 4.25 -6.43
C ASN A 132 -10.25 3.30 -5.29
N ARG A 133 -10.30 1.99 -5.55
CA ARG A 133 -10.56 0.99 -4.50
C ARG A 133 -9.45 0.98 -3.45
N ILE A 134 -8.19 1.03 -3.87
CA ILE A 134 -7.03 1.11 -2.97
C ILE A 134 -7.12 2.38 -2.11
N GLY A 135 -7.35 3.54 -2.73
CA GLY A 135 -7.47 4.81 -2.02
C GLY A 135 -8.65 4.84 -1.04
N HIS A 136 -9.79 4.25 -1.41
CA HIS A 136 -10.93 4.11 -0.51
C HIS A 136 -10.60 3.22 0.69
N ALA A 137 -9.98 2.06 0.46
CA ALA A 137 -9.57 1.17 1.54
C ALA A 137 -8.52 1.83 2.46
N PHE A 138 -7.60 2.64 1.92
CA PHE A 138 -6.71 3.44 2.75
C PHE A 138 -7.44 4.44 3.62
N ALA A 139 -8.44 5.13 3.06
CA ALA A 139 -9.25 6.09 3.80
C ALA A 139 -10.06 5.41 4.91
N ASP A 140 -10.68 4.26 4.65
CA ASP A 140 -11.43 3.51 5.64
C ASP A 140 -10.57 3.12 6.85
N GLU A 141 -9.38 2.56 6.58
CA GLU A 141 -8.45 2.21 7.64
C GLU A 141 -7.91 3.44 8.36
N MET A 142 -7.62 4.53 7.64
CA MET A 142 -7.18 5.78 8.25
C MET A 142 -8.24 6.33 9.21
N LEU A 143 -9.52 6.30 8.84
CA LEU A 143 -10.62 6.73 9.70
C LEU A 143 -10.73 5.89 10.97
N VAL A 144 -10.45 4.58 10.90
CA VAL A 144 -10.38 3.72 12.09
C VAL A 144 -9.22 4.13 12.98
N LEU A 145 -8.03 4.35 12.41
CA LEU A 145 -6.85 4.76 13.19
C LEU A 145 -7.02 6.14 13.84
N LEU A 146 -7.62 7.10 13.13
CA LEU A 146 -7.92 8.43 13.66
C LEU A 146 -8.88 8.36 14.87
N LYS A 147 -9.95 7.57 14.77
CA LYS A 147 -10.86 7.33 15.91
C LYS A 147 -10.13 6.74 17.11
N ASN A 148 -9.20 5.82 16.90
CA ASN A 148 -8.39 5.25 17.99
C ASN A 148 -7.44 6.29 18.62
N ALA A 149 -6.92 7.22 17.82
CA ALA A 149 -6.04 8.29 18.31
C ALA A 149 -6.81 9.30 19.16
N ASP A 150 -8.02 9.67 18.76
CA ASP A 150 -8.85 10.61 19.51
C ASP A 150 -9.34 10.04 20.85
N VAL A 151 -9.58 8.73 20.95
CA VAL A 151 -9.89 8.06 22.23
C VAL A 151 -8.70 8.08 23.20
N LYS A 152 -7.47 8.23 22.71
CA LYS A 152 -6.24 8.23 23.51
C LYS A 152 -5.73 9.64 23.87
N LYS A 153 -6.34 10.70 23.34
CA LYS A 153 -6.09 12.09 23.74
C LYS A 153 -6.89 12.44 24.99
#